data_AF-A0A177LTJ3-F1
#
_entry.id   AF-A0A177LTJ3-F1
#
_cell.length_a   1.000
_cell.length_b   1.000
_cell.length_c   1.000
_cell.angle_alpha   90.00
_cell.angle_beta   90.00
_cell.angle_gamma   90.00
#
_symmetry.space_group_name_H-M   'P 1'
#
loop_
_entity.id
_entity.type
_entity.pdbx_description
1 polymer ?
#
loop_
_entity_poly.entity_id
_entity_poly.type
_entity_poly.pdbx_seq_one_letter_code
_entity_poly.pdbx_strand_id
1 'polypeptide(L)' 'MKFEKIEKSKFQNTDALSANYKMKLLGLAHSGKIYAFAKNGKVFAFIQQGADEDSSGNIEGFDHLQNNLKIK' A
#
# COMPACT_ATOMS: atom_id res chain seq x y z
N MET A 1 8.93 10.90 -8.41
CA MET A 1 8.51 9.87 -7.44
C MET A 1 9.73 9.49 -6.61
N LYS A 2 9.58 9.36 -5.29
CA LYS A 2 10.65 8.96 -4.38
C LYS A 2 10.17 7.80 -3.52
N PHE A 3 10.88 6.68 -3.57
CA PHE A 3 10.63 5.51 -2.73
C PHE A 3 11.48 5.60 -1.46
N GLU A 4 10.89 5.15 -0.35
CA GLU A 4 11.62 4.85 0.88
C GLU A 4 12.25 3.45 0.80
N LYS A 5 13.01 3.09 1.83
CA LYS A 5 13.68 1.79 1.90
C LYS A 5 12.64 0.66 1.93
N ILE A 6 12.94 -0.44 1.23
CA ILE A 6 12.15 -1.66 1.33
C ILE A 6 12.35 -2.28 2.72
N GLU A 7 11.25 -2.66 3.35
CA GLU A 7 11.22 -3.29 4.67
C GLU A 7 10.43 -4.61 4.63
N LYS A 8 10.77 -5.51 5.55
CA LYS A 8 9.94 -6.69 5.81
C LYS A 8 8.71 -6.24 6.57
N SER A 9 7.54 -6.68 6.14
CA SER A 9 6.27 -6.34 6.76
C SER A 9 5.27 -7.48 6.62
N LYS A 10 4.01 -7.20 6.92
CA LYS A 10 2.90 -8.12 6.69
C LYS A 10 1.77 -7.41 5.97
N PHE A 11 1.15 -8.10 5.01
CA PHE A 11 -0.16 -7.75 4.49
C PHE A 11 -1.15 -8.75 5.08
N GLN A 12 -2.02 -8.29 5.99
CA GLN A 12 -2.80 -9.15 6.88
C GLN A 12 -1.87 -10.12 7.64
N ASN A 13 -2.09 -11.43 7.51
CA ASN A 13 -1.27 -12.49 8.10
C ASN A 13 -0.22 -13.07 7.14
N THR A 14 0.01 -12.43 5.99
CA THR A 14 0.98 -12.89 4.98
C THR A 14 2.25 -12.06 5.05
N ASP A 15 3.41 -12.72 5.14
CA ASP A 15 4.70 -12.04 5.07
C ASP A 15 4.85 -11.32 3.73
N ALA A 16 5.26 -10.05 3.81
CA ALA A 16 5.36 -9.17 2.67
C ALA A 16 6.67 -8.36 2.71
N LEU A 17 7.00 -7.78 1.56
CA LEU A 17 7.90 -6.64 1.48
C LEU A 17 7.06 -5.40 1.28
N SER A 18 7.39 -4.30 1.95
CA SER A 18 6.75 -3.02 1.70
C SER A 18 7.72 -1.88 1.50
N ALA A 19 7.25 -0.83 0.84
CA ALA A 19 7.93 0.45 0.77
C ALA A 19 6.89 1.56 0.71
N ASN A 20 7.13 2.63 1.48
CA ASN A 20 6.38 3.87 1.28
C ASN A 20 6.98 4.63 0.10
N TYR A 21 6.17 5.49 -0.51
CA TYR A 21 6.63 6.40 -1.54
C TYR A 21 5.86 7.71 -1.49
N LYS A 22 6.51 8.74 -2.04
CA LYS A 22 5.91 10.05 -2.29
C LYS A 22 6.01 10.40 -3.77
N MET A 23 4.95 10.98 -4.32
CA MET A 23 4.95 11.48 -5.69
C MET A 23 4.11 12.73 -5.84
N LYS A 24 4.32 13.46 -6.94
CA LYS A 24 3.37 14.45 -7.41
C LYS A 24 2.55 13.83 -8.53
N LEU A 25 1.23 13.92 -8.43
CA LEU A 25 0.29 13.44 -9.44
C LEU A 25 -0.75 14.54 -9.64
N LEU A 26 -0.96 14.96 -10.89
CA LEU A 26 -1.93 16.03 -11.24
C LEU A 26 -1.75 17.32 -10.42
N GLY A 27 -0.51 17.67 -10.07
CA GLY A 27 -0.20 18.87 -9.28
C GLY A 27 -0.31 18.69 -7.77
N LEU A 28 -0.93 17.61 -7.29
CA LEU A 28 -1.08 17.30 -5.87
C LEU A 28 0.06 16.43 -5.35
N ALA A 29 0.36 16.55 -4.06
CA ALA A 29 1.25 15.63 -3.37
C ALA A 29 0.47 14.38 -2.98
N HIS A 30 1.07 13.22 -3.25
CA HIS A 30 0.53 11.91 -2.90
C HIS A 30 1.54 11.13 -2.10
N SER A 31 1.02 10.43 -1.10
CA SER A 31 1.72 9.41 -0.35
C SER A 31 1.08 8.06 -0.61
N GLY A 32 1.90 7.02 -0.63
CA GLY A 32 1.41 5.67 -0.80
C GLY A 32 2.33 4.63 -0.20
N LYS A 33 1.81 3.41 -0.14
CA LYS A 33 2.52 2.23 0.36
C LYS A 33 2.25 1.07 -0.56
N ILE A 34 3.31 0.35 -0.92
CA ILE A 34 3.23 -0.87 -1.70
C ILE A 34 3.50 -2.03 -0.75
N TYR A 35 2.72 -3.10 -0.88
CA TYR A 35 3.00 -4.41 -0.28
C TYR A 35 3.14 -5.43 -1.41
N ALA A 36 4.22 -6.21 -1.40
CA ALA A 36 4.45 -7.30 -2.34
C ALA A 36 4.64 -8.60 -1.57
N PHE A 37 3.91 -9.65 -1.95
CA PHE A 37 3.96 -10.95 -1.29
C PHE A 37 3.69 -12.09 -2.27
N ALA A 38 4.15 -13.29 -1.92
CA ALA A 38 3.87 -14.51 -2.67
C ALA A 38 2.86 -15.38 -1.90
N LYS A 39 1.86 -15.92 -2.59
CA LYS A 39 0.86 -16.83 -2.03
C LYS A 39 0.40 -17.81 -3.10
N ASN A 40 0.32 -19.11 -2.78
CA ASN A 40 -0.14 -20.16 -3.70
C ASN A 40 0.60 -20.18 -5.06
N GLY A 41 1.92 -19.96 -5.05
CA GLY A 41 2.75 -19.93 -6.26
C GLY A 41 2.55 -18.68 -7.14
N LYS A 42 1.78 -17.69 -6.67
CA LYS A 42 1.54 -16.41 -7.36
C LYS A 42 2.14 -15.25 -6.58
N VAL A 43 2.58 -14.21 -7.29
CA VAL A 43 3.07 -12.97 -6.71
C VAL A 43 1.98 -11.91 -6.83
N PHE A 44 1.74 -11.20 -5.72
CA PHE A 44 0.75 -10.14 -5.62
C PHE A 44 1.43 -8.84 -5.21
N ALA A 45 0.88 -7.72 -5.69
CA ALA A 45 1.22 -6.39 -5.22
C ALA A 45 -0.06 -5.64 -4.86
N PHE A 46 -0.11 -5.08 -3.65
CA PHE A 46 -1.17 -4.18 -3.21
C PHE A 46 -0.59 -2.77 -3.09
N ILE A 47 -1.24 -1.80 -3.72
CA ILE A 47 -0.80 -0.40 -3.73
C ILE A 47 -1.90 0.43 -3.09
N GLN A 48 -1.56 1.05 -1.96
CA GLN A 48 -2.35 2.11 -1.36
C GLN A 48 -1.78 3.45 -1.85
N GLN A 49 -2.63 4.33 -2.36
CA GLN A 49 -2.25 5.65 -2.85
C GLN A 49 -3.37 6.64 -2.56
N GLY A 50 -3.05 7.78 -1.95
CA GLY A 50 -4.00 8.87 -1.72
C GLY A 50 -3.33 10.23 -1.93
N ALA A 51 -4.13 11.25 -2.26
CA ALA A 51 -3.66 12.63 -2.16
C ALA A 51 -3.46 12.96 -0.68
N ASP A 52 -2.39 13.70 -0.36
CA ASP A 52 -2.06 14.00 1.03
C ASP A 52 -3.17 14.82 1.73
N GLU A 53 -3.89 15.65 0.97
CA GLU A 53 -5.03 16.45 1.46
C GLU A 53 -6.23 15.61 1.89
N ASP A 54 -6.43 14.44 1.28
CA ASP A 54 -7.55 13.53 1.58
C ASP A 54 -7.14 12.37 2.52
N SER A 55 -5.92 12.41 3.04
CA SER A 55 -5.33 11.28 3.77
C SER A 55 -6.14 10.86 5.00
N SER A 56 -6.73 11.82 5.72
CA SER A 56 -7.56 11.56 6.91
C SER A 56 -8.91 10.95 6.58
N GLY A 57 -9.52 11.30 5.44
CA GLY A 57 -10.81 10.75 5.01
C GLY A 57 -10.69 9.34 4.42
N ASN A 58 -9.55 9.02 3.81
CA ASN A 58 -9.36 7.75 3.11
C ASN A 58 -8.82 6.62 4.01
N ILE A 59 -8.27 6.94 5.18
CA ILE A 59 -7.55 5.95 6.01
C ILE A 59 -8.45 4.79 6.45
N GLU A 60 -9.69 5.08 6.85
CA GLU A 60 -10.65 4.04 7.26
C GLU A 60 -10.98 3.09 6.11
N GLY A 61 -11.17 3.61 4.90
CA GLY A 61 -11.43 2.80 3.71
C GLY A 61 -10.24 1.92 3.34
N PHE A 62 -9.02 2.46 3.46
CA PHE A 62 -7.81 1.68 3.24
C PHE A 62 -7.61 0.59 4.29
N ASP A 63 -7.84 0.89 5.57
CA ASP A 63 -7.77 -0.10 6.65
C ASP A 63 -8.81 -1.20 6.46
N HIS A 64 -10.03 -0.83 6.04
CA HIS A 64 -11.07 -1.80 5.73
C HIS A 64 -10.64 -2.74 4.60
N LEU A 65 -10.12 -2.21 3.49
CA LEU A 65 -9.61 -3.02 2.38
C LEU A 65 -8.44 -3.90 2.80
N GLN A 66 -7.45 -3.35 3.48
CA GLN A 66 -6.27 -4.09 3.92
C GLN A 66 -6.67 -5.28 4.80
N ASN A 67 -7.62 -5.10 5.71
CA ASN A 67 -8.01 -6.15 6.67
C ASN A 67 -9.03 -7.16 6.12
N ASN A 68 -9.85 -6.79 5.13
CA ASN A 68 -10.95 -7.64 4.65
C ASN A 68 -10.77 -8.22 3.24
N LEU A 69 -9.77 -7.76 2.48
CA LEU A 69 -9.53 -8.24 1.12
C LEU A 69 -9.19 -9.74 1.11
N LYS A 70 -10.03 -10.56 0.47
CA LYS A 70 -9.82 -12.00 0.32
C LYS A 70 -9.01 -12.31 -0.94
N ILE A 71 -7.74 -12.65 -0.76
CA ILE A 71 -6.87 -13.12 -1.84
C ILE A 71 -7.10 -14.63 -2.03
N LYS A 72 -7.74 -15.00 -3.15
CA LYS A 72 -8.00 -16.38 -3.58
C LYS A 72 -6.82 -16.96 -4.35
#